data_AF-T0G3V0-F1
#
_entry.id   AF-T0G3V0-F1
#
_cell.length_a   1.000
_cell.length_b   1.000
_cell.length_c   1.000
_cell.angle_alpha   90.00
_cell.angle_beta   90.00
_cell.angle_gamma   90.00
#
_symmetry.space_group_name_H-M   'P 1'
#
loop_
_entity.id
_entity.type
_entity.pdbx_description
1 polymer ?
#
loop_
_entity_poly.entity_id
_entity_poly.type
_entity_poly.pdbx_seq_one_letter_code
_entity_poly.pdbx_strand_id
1 'polypeptide(L)'
;MGNVGEYVSYTCSHCAHFVEEASGPLKTGYVQGGKVSAEVRNAVRDKYDLTAALLARCGGPKRFFGNHEALFANQNAWMEQLQAYDGSAAKPQEQKAALRDIGQKTGLYALMGKRGFTPAQLDACVNDPASMKQILAMTNEAWKTLKISGTPAFTINGTLAGGSSWASLRDALPAPAQ
;
A
#
# COMPACT_ATOMS: atom_id res chain seq x y z
N MET A 1 9.85 -19.12 12.93
CA MET A 1 8.90 -18.38 12.08
C MET A 1 9.57 -17.09 11.67
N GLY A 2 9.84 -16.91 10.38
CA GLY A 2 10.50 -15.69 9.87
C GLY A 2 9.53 -14.52 9.79
N ASN A 3 10.02 -13.28 9.76
CA ASN A 3 9.22 -12.08 9.49
C ASN A 3 9.65 -11.46 8.16
N VAL A 4 8.68 -11.21 7.28
CA VAL A 4 8.84 -10.50 6.02
C VAL A 4 8.15 -9.15 6.13
N GLY A 5 8.91 -8.06 5.98
CA GLY A 5 8.38 -6.71 5.86
C GLY A 5 8.39 -6.28 4.41
N GLU A 6 7.23 -5.92 3.86
CA GLU A 6 7.06 -5.47 2.47
C GLU A 6 6.85 -3.96 2.44
N TYR A 7 7.82 -3.22 1.92
CA TYR A 7 7.77 -1.77 1.79
C TYR A 7 7.26 -1.39 0.41
N VAL A 8 6.02 -0.90 0.36
CA VAL A 8 5.29 -0.65 -0.89
C VAL A 8 4.75 0.76 -0.97
N SER A 9 4.61 1.25 -2.20
CA SER A 9 3.98 2.53 -2.54
C SER A 9 2.83 2.27 -3.52
N TYR A 10 1.65 2.82 -3.26
CA TYR A 10 0.49 2.64 -4.12
C TYR A 10 0.62 3.29 -5.49
N THR A 11 1.48 4.29 -5.67
CA THR A 11 1.75 4.91 -6.98
C THR A 11 2.86 4.20 -7.77
N CYS A 12 3.36 3.05 -7.30
CA CYS A 12 4.49 2.33 -7.91
C CYS A 12 4.01 1.14 -8.74
N SER A 13 4.32 1.12 -10.04
CA SER A 13 3.96 0.02 -10.95
C SER A 13 4.61 -1.30 -10.59
N HIS A 14 5.87 -1.30 -10.14
CA HIS A 14 6.53 -2.52 -9.68
C HIS A 14 5.88 -3.09 -8.41
N CYS A 15 5.31 -2.24 -7.54
CA CYS A 15 4.55 -2.72 -6.40
C CYS A 15 3.24 -3.40 -6.83
N ALA A 16 2.54 -2.85 -7.83
CA ALA A 16 1.33 -3.48 -8.37
C ALA A 16 1.64 -4.87 -8.94
N HIS A 17 2.71 -4.97 -9.74
CA HIS A 17 3.15 -6.23 -10.31
C HIS A 17 3.56 -7.24 -9.21
N PHE A 18 4.32 -6.80 -8.20
CA PHE A 18 4.68 -7.64 -7.06
C PHE A 18 3.44 -8.15 -6.31
N VAL A 19 2.47 -7.27 -6.01
CA VAL A 19 1.26 -7.65 -5.26
C VAL A 19 0.41 -8.65 -6.07
N GLU A 20 0.30 -8.48 -7.38
CA GLU A 20 -0.37 -9.42 -8.28
C GLU A 20 0.28 -10.81 -8.23
N GLU A 21 1.61 -10.89 -8.32
CA GLU A 21 2.32 -12.16 -8.35
C GLU A 21 2.44 -12.83 -6.97
N ALA A 22 2.63 -12.04 -5.91
CA ALA A 22 3.05 -12.54 -4.60
C ALA A 22 1.90 -12.80 -3.64
N SER A 23 0.80 -12.04 -3.68
CA SER A 23 -0.23 -12.09 -2.61
C SER A 23 -0.79 -13.50 -2.40
N GLY A 24 -1.11 -14.19 -3.49
CA GLY A 24 -1.64 -15.56 -3.46
C GLY A 24 -0.60 -16.56 -2.94
N PRO A 25 0.53 -16.76 -3.67
CA PRO A 25 1.56 -17.73 -3.30
C PRO A 25 2.17 -17.47 -1.91
N LEU A 26 2.41 -16.21 -1.54
CA LEU A 26 2.95 -15.87 -0.22
C LEU A 26 1.98 -16.28 0.90
N LYS A 27 0.69 -15.98 0.71
CA LYS A 27 -0.34 -16.32 1.68
C LYS A 27 -0.48 -17.82 1.85
N THR A 28 -0.62 -18.58 0.77
CA THR A 28 -0.88 -20.03 0.82
C THR A 28 0.38 -20.81 1.18
N GLY A 29 1.49 -20.52 0.52
CA GLY A 29 2.74 -21.27 0.66
C GLY A 29 3.53 -20.93 1.92
N TYR A 30 3.34 -19.76 2.52
CA TYR A 30 4.24 -19.31 3.60
C TYR A 30 3.52 -18.82 4.85
N VAL A 31 2.45 -18.02 4.70
CA VAL A 31 1.75 -17.43 5.86
C VAL A 31 0.80 -18.44 6.52
N GLN A 32 -0.06 -19.10 5.75
CA GLN A 32 -1.05 -20.05 6.30
C GLN A 32 -0.39 -21.24 7.02
N GLY A 33 0.73 -21.74 6.47
CA GLY A 33 1.53 -22.79 7.09
C GLY A 33 2.47 -22.32 8.21
N GLY A 34 2.43 -21.03 8.59
CA GLY A 34 3.24 -20.48 9.69
C GLY A 34 4.75 -20.44 9.44
N LYS A 35 5.20 -20.54 8.18
CA LYS A 35 6.63 -20.43 7.82
C LYS A 35 7.13 -19.02 8.08
N VAL A 36 6.34 -18.03 7.66
CA VAL A 36 6.62 -16.61 7.87
C VAL A 36 5.37 -15.83 8.29
N SER A 37 5.58 -14.70 8.97
CA SER A 37 4.62 -13.59 8.98
C SER A 37 4.97 -12.61 7.87
N ALA A 38 3.97 -12.06 7.19
CA ALA A 38 4.14 -10.97 6.23
C ALA A 38 3.47 -9.69 6.75
N GLU A 39 4.21 -8.58 6.73
CA GLU A 39 3.72 -7.25 7.13
C GLU A 39 3.87 -6.27 5.95
N VAL A 40 2.76 -5.72 5.48
CA VAL A 40 2.77 -4.64 4.49
C VAL A 40 2.99 -3.30 5.19
N ARG A 41 4.04 -2.60 4.78
CA ARG A 41 4.49 -1.32 5.33
C ARG A 41 4.47 -0.26 4.24
N ASN A 42 3.86 0.88 4.53
CA ASN A 42 3.72 1.95 3.54
C ASN A 42 5.02 2.74 3.45
N ALA A 43 5.65 2.73 2.27
CA ALA A 43 6.78 3.58 1.92
C ALA A 43 6.28 4.74 1.05
N VAL A 44 5.52 5.65 1.68
CA VAL A 44 4.81 6.71 0.96
C VAL A 44 5.77 7.62 0.21
N ARG A 45 5.48 7.89 -1.06
CA ARG A 45 6.30 8.76 -1.93
C ARG A 45 5.69 10.13 -2.20
N ASP A 46 4.37 10.23 -2.16
CA ASP A 46 3.63 11.43 -2.53
C ASP A 46 2.23 11.48 -1.86
N LYS A 47 1.49 12.57 -2.08
CA LYS A 47 0.15 12.78 -1.49
C LYS A 47 -0.92 11.83 -2.05
N TYR A 48 -0.74 11.30 -3.26
CA TYR A 48 -1.67 10.36 -3.88
C TYR A 48 -1.52 8.97 -3.25
N ASP A 49 -0.26 8.56 -3.08
CA ASP A 49 0.14 7.36 -2.36
C ASP A 49 -0.33 7.42 -0.90
N LEU A 50 -0.17 8.56 -0.22
CA LEU A 50 -0.71 8.76 1.13
C LEU A 50 -2.23 8.57 1.18
N THR A 51 -2.95 9.14 0.21
CA THR A 51 -4.41 9.00 0.13
C THR A 51 -4.82 7.54 -0.05
N ALA A 52 -4.18 6.82 -0.99
CA ALA A 52 -4.42 5.39 -1.20
C ALA A 52 -4.05 4.55 0.04
N ALA A 53 -2.96 4.89 0.75
CA ALA A 53 -2.55 4.20 1.97
C ALA A 53 -3.53 4.35 3.12
N LEU A 54 -4.11 5.54 3.30
CA LEU A 54 -5.17 5.78 4.28
C LEU A 54 -6.44 4.98 3.92
N LEU A 55 -6.80 4.97 2.64
CA LEU A 55 -7.95 4.20 2.15
C LEU A 55 -7.77 2.68 2.32
N ALA A 56 -6.55 2.17 2.08
CA ALA A 56 -6.25 0.76 2.31
C ALA A 56 -6.54 0.33 3.76
N ARG A 57 -6.28 1.22 4.72
CA ARG A 57 -6.50 0.99 6.16
C ARG A 57 -7.95 1.19 6.61
N CYS A 58 -8.83 1.68 5.74
CA CYS A 58 -10.23 1.88 6.06
C CYS A 58 -10.92 0.56 6.41
N GLY A 59 -11.68 0.54 7.51
CA GLY A 59 -12.32 -0.68 8.03
C GLY A 59 -11.41 -1.63 8.82
N GLY A 60 -10.17 -1.21 9.13
CA GLY A 60 -9.28 -1.90 10.06
C GLY A 60 -8.63 -3.18 9.50
N PRO A 61 -7.92 -3.95 10.36
CA PRO A 61 -7.05 -5.05 9.93
C PRO A 61 -7.74 -6.14 9.09
N LYS A 62 -9.00 -6.47 9.41
CA LYS A 62 -9.78 -7.49 8.66
C LYS A 62 -10.06 -7.09 7.21
N ARG A 63 -10.06 -5.79 6.91
CA ARG A 63 -10.38 -5.23 5.58
C ARG A 63 -9.13 -4.86 4.79
N PHE A 64 -8.00 -4.67 5.49
CA PHE A 64 -6.77 -4.15 4.92
C PHE A 64 -6.31 -4.88 3.66
N PHE A 65 -6.05 -6.18 3.72
CA PHE A 65 -5.48 -6.92 2.59
C PHE A 65 -6.38 -6.88 1.35
N GLY A 66 -7.69 -7.05 1.52
CA GLY A 66 -8.61 -6.94 0.40
C GLY A 66 -8.65 -5.53 -0.21
N ASN A 67 -8.54 -4.47 0.60
CA ASN A 67 -8.50 -3.10 0.10
C ASN A 67 -7.16 -2.82 -0.61
N HIS A 68 -6.05 -3.24 0.00
CA HIS A 68 -4.70 -3.15 -0.52
C HIS A 68 -4.58 -3.81 -1.90
N GLU A 69 -5.02 -5.07 -2.02
CA GLU A 69 -5.03 -5.81 -3.28
C GLU A 69 -5.91 -5.11 -4.32
N ALA A 70 -7.10 -4.61 -3.95
CA ALA A 70 -7.98 -3.91 -4.88
C ALA A 70 -7.41 -2.58 -5.38
N LEU A 71 -6.71 -1.82 -4.53
CA LEU A 71 -6.03 -0.58 -4.91
C LEU A 71 -4.93 -0.85 -5.93
N PHE A 72 -4.15 -1.91 -5.75
CA PHE A 72 -3.11 -2.30 -6.72
C PHE A 72 -3.70 -2.90 -8.00
N ALA A 73 -4.70 -3.78 -7.90
CA ALA A 73 -5.37 -4.36 -9.07
C ALA A 73 -6.05 -3.31 -9.96
N ASN A 74 -6.40 -2.14 -9.41
CA ASN A 74 -7.00 -1.03 -10.15
C ASN A 74 -6.02 0.13 -10.37
N GLN A 75 -4.71 -0.06 -10.14
CA GLN A 75 -3.71 1.01 -10.17
C GLN A 75 -3.74 1.81 -11.47
N ASN A 76 -3.72 1.15 -12.62
CA ASN A 76 -3.73 1.83 -13.92
C ASN A 76 -4.94 2.77 -14.06
N ALA A 77 -6.12 2.32 -13.64
CA ALA A 77 -7.35 3.09 -13.79
C ALA A 77 -7.34 4.38 -12.95
N TRP A 78 -6.93 4.33 -11.68
CA TRP A 78 -6.92 5.54 -10.85
C TRP A 78 -5.67 6.40 -11.07
N MET A 79 -4.56 5.84 -11.56
CA MET A 79 -3.39 6.61 -12.00
C MET A 79 -3.68 7.45 -13.25
N GLU A 80 -4.50 6.95 -14.19
CA GLU A 80 -4.98 7.73 -15.33
C GLU A 80 -5.80 8.95 -14.86
N GLN A 81 -6.73 8.74 -13.92
CA GLN A 81 -7.52 9.83 -13.33
C GLN A 81 -6.65 10.81 -12.53
N LEU A 82 -5.60 10.32 -11.88
CA LEU A 82 -4.62 11.16 -11.20
C LEU A 82 -3.92 12.11 -12.17
N GLN A 83 -3.51 11.65 -13.35
CA GLN A 83 -2.88 12.52 -14.35
C GLN A 83 -3.82 13.66 -14.78
N ALA A 84 -5.10 13.35 -15.00
CA ALA A 84 -6.12 14.36 -15.30
C ALA A 84 -6.34 15.34 -14.14
N TYR A 85 -6.39 14.82 -12.91
CA TYR A 85 -6.48 15.64 -11.69
C TYR A 85 -5.27 16.57 -11.55
N ASP A 86 -4.06 16.08 -11.83
CA ASP A 86 -2.84 16.87 -11.65
C ASP A 86 -2.75 18.03 -12.64
N GLY A 87 -3.28 17.86 -13.85
CA GLY A 87 -3.42 18.93 -14.84
C GLY A 87 -4.43 20.03 -14.47
N SER A 88 -5.24 19.86 -13.42
CA SER A 88 -6.25 20.85 -13.01
C SER A 88 -5.67 22.02 -12.19
N ALA A 89 -6.18 23.24 -12.43
CA ALA A 89 -5.62 24.47 -11.87
C ALA A 89 -5.96 24.74 -10.39
N ALA A 90 -7.10 24.24 -9.88
CA ALA A 90 -7.56 24.51 -8.53
C ALA A 90 -7.53 23.24 -7.67
N LYS A 91 -6.67 23.25 -6.64
CA LYS A 91 -6.56 22.17 -5.65
C LYS A 91 -6.58 22.78 -4.24
N PRO A 92 -7.22 22.15 -3.24
CA PRO A 92 -7.17 22.65 -1.87
C PRO A 92 -5.74 22.71 -1.33
N GLN A 93 -5.42 23.76 -0.58
CA GLN A 93 -4.12 23.90 0.09
C GLN A 93 -4.07 23.17 1.43
N GLU A 94 -5.20 23.17 2.15
CA GLU A 94 -5.33 22.47 3.44
C GLU A 94 -5.23 20.96 3.22
N GLN A 95 -4.38 20.28 4.00
CA GLN A 95 -4.00 18.89 3.76
C GLN A 95 -5.21 17.94 3.75
N LYS A 96 -6.11 18.05 4.73
CA LYS A 96 -7.29 17.16 4.84
C LYS A 96 -8.26 17.37 3.69
N ALA A 97 -8.47 18.61 3.28
CA ALA A 97 -9.24 18.95 2.08
C ALA A 97 -8.56 18.40 0.83
N ALA A 98 -7.24 18.50 0.70
CA ALA A 98 -6.49 17.98 -0.44
C ALA A 98 -6.59 16.45 -0.54
N LEU A 99 -6.48 15.71 0.58
CA LEU A 99 -6.59 14.25 0.60
C LEU A 99 -8.01 13.78 0.23
N ARG A 100 -9.04 14.49 0.71
CA ARG A 100 -10.43 14.23 0.30
C ARG A 100 -10.63 14.50 -1.19
N ASP A 101 -10.15 15.65 -1.67
CA ASP A 101 -10.30 16.05 -3.07
C ASP A 101 -9.60 15.07 -4.01
N ILE A 102 -8.40 14.60 -3.66
CA ILE A 102 -7.71 13.51 -4.36
C ILE A 102 -8.60 12.26 -4.37
N GLY A 103 -9.04 11.79 -3.21
CA GLY A 103 -9.82 10.57 -3.11
C GLY A 103 -11.10 10.59 -3.96
N GLN A 104 -11.79 11.73 -3.98
CA GLN A 104 -13.01 11.94 -4.76
C GLN A 104 -12.75 12.03 -6.27
N LYS A 105 -11.69 12.71 -6.69
CA LYS A 105 -11.44 13.03 -8.10
C LYS A 105 -10.56 12.03 -8.86
N THR A 106 -9.83 11.16 -8.18
CA THR A 106 -8.99 10.15 -8.85
C THR A 106 -9.67 8.78 -8.97
N GLY A 107 -10.95 8.66 -8.63
CA GLY A 107 -11.68 7.40 -8.67
C GLY A 107 -11.38 6.45 -7.50
N LEU A 108 -10.48 6.83 -6.58
CA LEU A 108 -10.18 6.07 -5.37
C LEU A 108 -11.41 5.87 -4.48
N TYR A 109 -12.24 6.90 -4.30
CA TYR A 109 -13.47 6.80 -3.52
C TYR A 109 -14.50 5.90 -4.22
N ALA A 110 -14.61 6.00 -5.55
CA ALA A 110 -15.50 5.14 -6.31
C ALA A 110 -15.08 3.65 -6.20
N LEU A 111 -13.78 3.37 -6.27
CA LEU A 111 -13.23 2.04 -6.06
C LEU A 111 -13.57 1.50 -4.66
N MET A 112 -13.33 2.29 -3.62
CA MET A 112 -13.63 1.89 -2.24
C MET A 112 -15.14 1.80 -1.99
N GLY A 113 -15.95 2.59 -2.69
CA GLY A 113 -17.42 2.50 -2.71
C GLY A 113 -17.90 1.13 -3.18
N LYS A 114 -17.31 0.57 -4.24
CA LYS A 114 -17.58 -0.80 -4.71
C LYS A 114 -17.21 -1.86 -3.67
N ARG A 115 -16.36 -1.51 -2.69
CA ARG A 115 -16.00 -2.37 -1.55
C ARG A 115 -16.94 -2.18 -0.36
N GLY A 116 -17.96 -1.33 -0.45
CA GLY A 116 -18.99 -1.14 0.57
C GLY A 116 -18.72 0.00 1.55
N PHE A 117 -17.82 0.93 1.23
CA PHE A 117 -17.60 2.12 2.04
C PHE A 117 -18.45 3.30 1.55
N THR A 118 -19.06 4.04 2.47
CA THR A 118 -19.75 5.29 2.13
C THR A 118 -18.77 6.46 2.00
N PRO A 119 -19.10 7.53 1.25
CA PRO A 119 -18.25 8.71 1.19
C PRO A 119 -17.88 9.28 2.57
N ALA A 120 -18.81 9.30 3.52
CA ALA A 120 -18.55 9.77 4.88
C ALA A 120 -17.53 8.88 5.64
N GLN A 121 -17.57 7.56 5.43
CA GLN A 121 -16.57 6.66 6.00
C GLN A 121 -15.20 6.89 5.38
N LEU A 122 -15.14 7.14 4.08
CA LEU A 122 -13.89 7.40 3.35
C LEU A 122 -13.29 8.76 3.76
N ASP A 123 -14.12 9.79 3.92
CA ASP A 123 -13.72 11.10 4.44
C ASP A 123 -13.13 10.98 5.86
N ALA A 124 -13.73 10.15 6.72
CA ALA A 124 -13.19 9.87 8.04
C ALA A 124 -11.84 9.13 7.96
N CYS A 125 -11.74 8.12 7.09
CA CYS A 125 -10.54 7.32 6.92
C CYS A 125 -9.34 8.13 6.41
N VAL A 126 -9.52 9.00 5.40
CA VAL A 126 -8.41 9.84 4.89
C VAL A 126 -8.00 10.96 5.87
N ASN A 127 -8.79 11.19 6.93
CA ASN A 127 -8.51 12.19 7.94
C ASN A 127 -8.19 11.60 9.32
N ASP A 128 -8.03 10.27 9.42
CA ASP A 128 -7.74 9.60 10.67
C ASP A 128 -6.29 9.89 11.13
N PRO A 129 -6.10 10.62 12.25
CA PRO A 129 -4.78 11.02 12.71
C PRO A 129 -3.91 9.82 13.15
N ALA A 130 -4.54 8.75 13.63
CA ALA A 130 -3.82 7.55 14.06
C ALA A 130 -3.20 6.81 12.86
N SER A 131 -4.00 6.57 11.82
CA SER A 131 -3.54 5.96 10.57
C SER A 131 -2.50 6.84 9.88
N MET A 132 -2.71 8.16 9.85
CA MET A 132 -1.73 9.12 9.33
C MET A 132 -0.39 8.98 10.04
N LYS A 133 -0.38 9.04 11.38
CA LYS A 133 0.82 8.89 12.19
C LYS A 133 1.52 7.56 11.93
N GLN A 134 0.76 6.46 11.87
CA GLN A 134 1.31 5.13 11.62
C GLN A 134 1.95 5.04 10.21
N ILE A 135 1.26 5.53 9.18
CA ILE A 135 1.76 5.54 7.80
C ILE A 135 3.06 6.35 7.70
N LEU A 136 3.10 7.54 8.30
CA LEU A 136 4.29 8.37 8.30
C LEU A 136 5.44 7.76 9.10
N ALA A 137 5.16 7.01 10.16
CA ALA A 137 6.19 6.27 10.91
C ALA A 137 6.83 5.18 10.03
N MET A 138 6.02 4.34 9.36
CA MET A 138 6.54 3.33 8.43
C MET A 138 7.30 3.96 7.26
N THR A 139 6.81 5.09 6.75
CA THR A 139 7.45 5.84 5.66
C THR A 139 8.81 6.38 6.09
N ASN A 140 8.91 6.95 7.30
CA ASN A 140 10.19 7.40 7.85
C ASN A 140 11.16 6.23 8.03
N GLU A 141 10.68 5.09 8.53
CA GLU A 141 11.53 3.91 8.68
C GLU A 141 12.06 3.41 7.33
N ALA A 142 11.21 3.34 6.30
CA ALA A 142 11.59 2.94 4.95
C ALA A 142 12.69 3.83 4.37
N TRP A 143 12.47 5.14 4.35
CA TRP A 143 13.34 6.08 3.63
C TRP A 143 14.51 6.61 4.46
N LYS A 144 14.36 6.78 5.77
CA LYS A 144 15.39 7.39 6.63
C LYS A 144 16.21 6.36 7.40
N THR A 145 15.57 5.31 7.91
CA THR A 145 16.24 4.27 8.72
C THR A 145 16.85 3.19 7.82
N LEU A 146 16.01 2.53 7.02
CA LEU A 146 16.43 1.45 6.12
C LEU A 146 17.09 1.97 4.84
N LYS A 147 16.82 3.23 4.49
CA LYS A 147 17.35 3.90 3.30
C LYS A 147 17.16 3.06 2.04
N ILE A 148 15.94 2.54 1.85
CA ILE A 148 15.60 1.79 0.66
C ILE A 148 15.81 2.66 -0.59
N SER A 149 16.29 2.06 -1.68
CA SER A 149 16.56 2.76 -2.94
C SER A 149 15.34 2.85 -3.86
N GLY A 150 14.27 2.11 -3.56
CA GLY A 150 13.07 2.01 -4.38
C GLY A 150 12.00 1.14 -3.75
N THR A 151 10.90 0.97 -4.46
CA THR A 151 9.78 0.12 -4.06
C THR A 151 9.41 -0.84 -5.20
N PRO A 152 9.00 -2.09 -4.91
CA PRO A 152 8.94 -2.66 -3.57
C PRO A 152 10.35 -2.95 -3.01
N ALA A 153 10.47 -2.93 -1.68
CA ALA A 153 11.66 -3.36 -0.97
C ALA A 153 11.25 -4.29 0.17
N PHE A 154 12.17 -5.14 0.63
CA PHE A 154 11.84 -6.20 1.57
C PHE A 154 12.80 -6.23 2.75
N THR A 155 12.30 -6.54 3.93
CA THR A 155 13.14 -6.98 5.06
C THR A 155 12.81 -8.41 5.42
N ILE A 156 13.83 -9.22 5.70
CA ILE A 156 13.68 -10.57 6.22
C ILE A 156 14.32 -10.59 7.61
N ASN A 157 13.51 -10.88 8.63
CA ASN A 157 13.90 -10.84 10.04
C ASN A 157 14.54 -9.50 10.45
N GLY A 158 14.01 -8.39 9.93
CA GLY A 158 14.49 -7.03 10.21
C GLY A 158 15.69 -6.56 9.37
N THR A 159 16.29 -7.44 8.57
CA THR A 159 17.42 -7.09 7.69
C THR A 159 16.92 -6.81 6.28
N LEU A 160 17.38 -5.73 5.65
CA LEU A 160 17.04 -5.41 4.27
C LEU A 160 17.51 -6.54 3.34
N ALA A 161 16.58 -7.08 2.57
CA ALA A 161 16.84 -8.11 1.57
C ALA A 161 17.09 -7.47 0.20
N GLY A 162 17.85 -8.17 -0.64
CA GLY A 162 18.13 -7.74 -2.01
C GLY A 162 16.95 -8.00 -2.95
N GLY A 163 16.87 -7.20 -4.01
CA GLY A 163 15.86 -7.33 -5.06
C GLY A 163 14.55 -6.59 -4.77
N SER A 164 13.68 -6.57 -5.78
CA SER A 164 12.44 -5.80 -5.80
C SER A 164 11.32 -6.52 -6.57
N SER A 165 11.38 -7.85 -6.66
CA SER A 165 10.38 -8.68 -7.33
C SER A 165 9.94 -9.85 -6.47
N TRP A 166 8.82 -10.49 -6.84
CA TRP A 166 8.38 -11.72 -6.18
C TRP A 166 9.45 -12.81 -6.28
N ALA A 167 10.09 -12.97 -7.44
CA ALA A 167 11.16 -13.95 -7.63
C ALA A 167 12.31 -13.73 -6.63
N SER A 168 12.83 -12.50 -6.51
CA SER A 168 13.92 -12.22 -5.57
C SER A 168 13.52 -12.42 -4.11
N LEU A 169 12.27 -12.10 -3.75
CA LEU A 169 11.77 -12.35 -2.41
C LEU A 169 11.68 -13.85 -2.15
N ARG A 170 11.04 -14.59 -3.05
CA ARG A 170 10.82 -16.04 -2.94
C ARG A 170 12.13 -16.81 -2.76
N ASP A 171 13.17 -16.45 -3.50
CA ASP A 171 14.49 -17.10 -3.41
C ASP A 171 15.17 -16.86 -2.04
N ALA A 172 14.78 -15.79 -1.33
CA ALA A 172 15.26 -15.48 0.01
C ALA A 172 14.36 -16.06 1.13
N LEU A 173 13.21 -16.64 0.80
CA LEU A 173 12.31 -17.29 1.76
C LEU A 173 12.70 -18.76 2.00
N PRO A 174 12.35 -19.34 3.17
CA PRO A 174 12.48 -20.78 3.37
C PRO A 174 11.60 -21.56 2.37
N ALA A 175 11.81 -22.87 2.24
CA ALA A 175 10.92 -23.70 1.43
C ALA A 175 9.43 -23.53 1.85
N PRO A 176 8.50 -23.45 0.87
CA PRO A 176 7.09 -23.28 1.17
C PRO A 176 6.55 -24.47 1.97
N ALA A 177 5.44 -24.24 2.68
CA ALA A 177 4.66 -25.32 3.27
C ALA A 177 4.13 -26.26 2.17
N GLN A 178 4.07 -27.55 2.51
CA GLN A 178 3.46 -28.60 1.68
C GLN A 178 1.94 -28.50 1.75
#